data_AF-A0A956FG05-F1
#
_entry.id   AF-A0A956FG05-F1
#
_cell.length_a   1.000
_cell.length_b   1.000
_cell.length_c   1.000
_cell.angle_alpha   90.00
_cell.angle_beta   90.00
_cell.angle_gamma   90.00
#
_symmetry.space_group_name_H-M   'P 1'
#
loop_
_entity.id
_entity.type
_entity.pdbx_description
1 polymer ?
#
loop_
_entity_poly.entity_id
_entity_poly.type
_entity_poly.pdbx_seq_one_letter_code
_entity_poly.pdbx_strand_id
1 'polypeptide(L)'
;MPDVLLLPGVPETEAASMVVDQLGPSVQARLVAQVREHWRHAPPARPHAVGGRAMHVKVSSAGRLAWWGDGKAYRYLRRQPGGAPLPPIPEFWVELWHRYTERDEPPDTALVNWYPADDPAASIGFHADRTEHDLTLPILTLNLGRARWAVRRQEGAPVSRCTLEPGAVVLLDGPTRLLEHSIERLVDYEDQLELGTAPPPAHPFVPYPSPLPNGRSRISITLRIAGDPAQALRVPGPGARITSPAEVPLSWDALESLSAEVARRFRPRS
;
A
#
# COMPACT_ATOMS: atom_id res chain seq x y z
N MET A 1 2.34 2.50 28.52
CA MET A 1 3.37 1.91 27.64
C MET A 1 2.90 0.51 27.27
N PRO A 2 2.51 0.23 26.01
CA PRO A 2 2.61 -1.12 25.47
C PRO A 2 4.05 -1.35 25.01
N ASP A 3 4.66 -2.48 25.37
CA ASP A 3 6.06 -2.74 25.08
C ASP A 3 6.33 -2.86 23.57
N VAL A 4 7.18 -1.97 23.04
CA VAL A 4 7.79 -2.13 21.72
C VAL A 4 8.96 -3.09 21.87
N LEU A 5 8.66 -4.38 21.74
CA LEU A 5 9.67 -5.45 21.69
C LEU A 5 10.48 -5.34 20.40
N LEU A 6 11.57 -4.59 20.43
CA LEU A 6 12.65 -4.68 19.46
C LEU A 6 13.25 -6.09 19.54
N LEU A 7 12.87 -6.97 18.62
CA LEU A 7 13.37 -8.34 18.57
C LEU A 7 14.87 -8.35 18.18
N PRO A 8 15.77 -8.89 19.01
CA PRO A 8 17.19 -8.90 18.69
C PRO A 8 17.54 -10.05 17.72
N GLY A 9 18.30 -9.75 16.66
CA GLY A 9 19.18 -10.74 16.03
C GLY A 9 19.00 -11.10 14.55
N VAL A 10 18.23 -10.35 13.76
CA VAL A 10 18.20 -10.55 12.29
C VAL A 10 19.17 -9.58 11.60
N PRO A 11 20.18 -10.05 10.84
CA PRO A 11 20.95 -9.18 9.95
C PRO A 11 20.10 -8.84 8.73
N GLU A 12 19.46 -7.68 8.77
CA GLU A 12 18.49 -7.27 7.77
C GLU A 12 19.14 -6.94 6.43
N THR A 13 18.47 -7.36 5.35
CA THR A 13 18.67 -6.73 4.04
C THR A 13 18.20 -5.27 4.15
N GLU A 14 18.80 -4.33 3.40
CA GLU A 14 18.42 -2.90 3.44
C GLU A 14 16.90 -2.66 3.31
N ALA A 15 16.16 -3.56 2.65
CA ALA A 15 14.70 -3.56 2.59
C ALA A 15 14.06 -3.90 3.96
N ALA A 16 14.45 -5.02 4.57
CA ALA A 16 13.85 -5.47 5.82
C ALA A 16 13.91 -4.40 6.92
N SER A 17 14.99 -3.61 6.98
CA SER A 17 15.17 -2.57 8.00
C SER A 17 14.23 -1.36 7.91
N MET A 18 13.32 -1.28 6.92
CA MET A 18 12.19 -0.33 6.97
C MET A 18 10.87 -0.97 7.41
N VAL A 19 10.83 -2.28 7.70
CA VAL A 19 9.66 -2.97 8.26
C VAL A 19 9.67 -2.79 9.78
N VAL A 20 9.01 -1.74 10.27
CA VAL A 20 9.12 -1.29 11.66
C VAL A 20 8.17 -2.01 12.64
N ASP A 21 7.13 -2.69 12.15
CA ASP A 21 6.17 -3.44 12.97
C ASP A 21 5.39 -4.47 12.12
N GLN A 22 4.68 -5.39 12.77
CA GLN A 22 3.68 -6.27 12.16
C GLN A 22 2.36 -6.22 12.94
N LEU A 23 1.35 -5.61 12.34
CA LEU A 23 0.01 -5.49 12.90
C LEU A 23 -0.65 -6.86 13.14
N GLY A 24 -1.12 -7.11 14.36
CA GLY A 24 -1.85 -8.33 14.70
C GLY A 24 -3.21 -8.48 13.97
N PRO A 25 -3.82 -9.70 13.95
CA PRO A 25 -4.95 -10.00 13.08
C PRO A 25 -6.19 -9.12 13.32
N SER A 26 -6.48 -8.76 14.58
CA SER A 26 -7.60 -7.89 14.93
C SER A 26 -7.45 -6.48 14.35
N VAL A 27 -6.21 -5.96 14.29
CA VAL A 27 -5.92 -4.67 13.66
C VAL A 27 -6.04 -4.78 12.14
N GLN A 28 -5.49 -5.84 11.53
CA GLN A 28 -5.65 -6.09 10.10
C GLN A 28 -7.14 -6.19 9.71
N ALA A 29 -7.97 -6.86 10.50
CA ALA A 29 -9.42 -6.95 10.27
C ALA A 29 -10.12 -5.58 10.37
N ARG A 30 -9.75 -4.72 11.32
CA ARG A 30 -10.25 -3.33 11.40
C ARG A 30 -9.87 -2.51 10.17
N LEU A 31 -8.64 -2.64 9.68
CA LEU A 31 -8.19 -1.98 8.45
C LEU A 31 -8.95 -2.47 7.21
N VAL A 32 -9.15 -3.79 7.05
CA VAL A 32 -9.96 -4.36 5.94
C VAL A 32 -11.39 -3.82 5.97
N ALA A 33 -12.03 -3.76 7.14
CA ALA A 33 -13.37 -3.20 7.28
C ALA A 33 -13.44 -1.71 6.89
N GLN A 34 -12.46 -0.91 7.31
CA GLN A 34 -12.39 0.52 6.96
C GLN A 34 -12.08 0.75 5.48
N VAL A 35 -11.21 -0.06 4.86
CA VAL A 35 -10.95 0.02 3.41
C VAL A 35 -12.20 -0.31 2.60
N ARG A 36 -13.00 -1.29 3.04
CA ARG A 36 -14.28 -1.63 2.38
C ARG A 36 -15.29 -0.49 2.47
N GLU A 37 -15.42 0.15 3.62
CA GLU A 37 -16.31 1.32 3.77
C GLU A 37 -15.79 2.50 2.94
N HIS A 38 -14.49 2.79 2.99
CA HIS A 38 -13.83 3.79 2.15
C HIS A 38 -14.13 3.59 0.65
N TRP A 39 -14.03 2.36 0.14
CA TRP A 39 -14.31 2.05 -1.27
C TRP A 39 -15.78 2.20 -1.69
N ARG A 40 -16.74 2.26 -0.76
CA ARG A 40 -18.14 2.64 -1.10
C ARG A 40 -18.27 4.12 -1.47
N HIS A 41 -17.41 4.98 -0.90
CA HIS A 41 -17.40 6.42 -1.16
C HIS A 41 -16.35 6.82 -2.21
N ALA A 42 -15.27 6.04 -2.34
CA ALA A 42 -14.20 6.23 -3.32
C ALA A 42 -13.76 4.89 -3.95
N PRO A 43 -14.48 4.38 -4.96
CA PRO A 43 -14.13 3.14 -5.64
C PRO A 43 -12.69 3.16 -6.24
N PRO A 44 -11.98 2.02 -6.25
CA PRO A 44 -10.60 1.97 -6.75
C PRO A 44 -10.56 1.92 -8.30
N ALA A 45 -9.93 2.94 -8.90
CA ALA A 45 -9.79 3.10 -10.35
C ALA A 45 -8.37 2.75 -10.85
N ARG A 46 -8.20 2.41 -12.14
CA ARG A 46 -6.87 2.20 -12.74
C ARG A 46 -6.27 3.55 -13.19
N PRO A 47 -5.15 4.03 -12.60
CA PRO A 47 -4.42 5.18 -13.11
C PRO A 47 -3.60 4.80 -14.35
N HIS A 48 -3.11 5.80 -15.08
CA HIS A 48 -2.22 5.61 -16.22
C HIS A 48 -0.80 6.05 -15.87
N ALA A 49 0.17 5.15 -16.06
CA ALA A 49 1.58 5.48 -15.96
C ALA A 49 1.99 6.47 -17.05
N VAL A 50 3.03 7.26 -16.82
CA VAL A 50 3.61 8.14 -17.84
C VAL A 50 3.90 7.34 -19.12
N GLY A 51 3.44 7.86 -20.26
CA GLY A 51 3.41 7.14 -21.54
C GLY A 51 2.05 6.49 -21.84
N GLY A 52 1.04 6.67 -20.99
CA GLY A 52 -0.36 6.33 -21.29
C GLY A 52 -0.74 4.85 -21.08
N ARG A 53 0.16 4.01 -20.56
CA ARG A 53 -0.17 2.61 -20.22
C ARG A 53 -0.95 2.55 -18.91
N ALA A 54 -2.13 1.93 -18.91
CA ALA A 54 -2.88 1.66 -17.69
C ALA A 54 -2.06 0.80 -16.71
N MET A 55 -2.14 1.11 -15.41
CA MET A 55 -1.42 0.37 -14.37
C MET A 55 -2.18 -0.90 -13.96
N HIS A 56 -1.44 -1.91 -13.48
CA HIS A 56 -2.03 -3.15 -12.94
C HIS A 56 -2.65 -2.92 -11.56
N VAL A 57 -1.97 -2.14 -10.71
CA VAL A 57 -2.53 -1.64 -9.45
C VAL A 57 -3.72 -0.71 -9.71
N LYS A 58 -4.80 -0.91 -8.95
CA LYS A 58 -5.93 0.02 -8.84
C LYS A 58 -5.72 0.91 -7.62
N VAL A 59 -6.10 2.17 -7.70
CA VAL A 59 -5.87 3.16 -6.63
C VAL A 59 -7.16 3.86 -6.23
N SER A 60 -7.27 4.17 -4.95
CA SER A 60 -8.26 5.08 -4.37
C SER A 60 -7.58 6.01 -3.37
N SER A 61 -8.20 7.09 -2.94
CA SER A 61 -7.61 8.01 -1.96
C SER A 61 -8.63 8.63 -1.02
N ALA A 62 -8.21 8.81 0.24
CA ALA A 62 -8.92 9.57 1.26
C ALA A 62 -8.10 10.79 1.71
N GLY A 63 -8.76 11.80 2.27
CA GLY A 63 -8.15 13.01 2.81
C GLY A 63 -8.45 14.26 2.02
N ARG A 64 -7.55 15.25 2.13
CA ARG A 64 -7.63 16.54 1.42
C ARG A 64 -7.14 16.42 -0.02
N LEU A 65 -6.30 15.43 -0.29
CA LEU A 65 -5.61 15.21 -1.56
C LEU A 65 -5.67 13.74 -2.00
N ALA A 66 -5.60 13.52 -3.30
CA ALA A 66 -5.60 12.21 -3.93
C ALA A 66 -4.51 12.10 -5.00
N TRP A 67 -3.65 11.08 -4.89
CA TRP A 67 -2.62 10.83 -5.89
C TRP A 67 -3.26 10.29 -7.17
N TRP A 68 -2.85 10.80 -8.33
CA TRP A 68 -3.33 10.32 -9.63
C TRP A 68 -2.29 10.40 -10.75
N GLY A 69 -2.26 9.37 -11.59
CA GLY A 69 -1.53 9.33 -12.86
C GLY A 69 -2.48 9.44 -14.05
N ASP A 70 -2.31 10.47 -14.88
CA ASP A 70 -3.14 10.74 -16.06
C ASP A 70 -2.50 10.35 -17.40
N GLY A 71 -1.42 9.57 -17.37
CA GLY A 71 -0.63 9.19 -18.54
C GLY A 71 0.43 10.21 -18.95
N LYS A 72 0.40 11.44 -18.41
CA LYS A 72 1.36 12.52 -18.71
C LYS A 72 2.16 12.95 -17.50
N ALA A 73 1.54 12.97 -16.33
CA ALA A 73 2.14 13.37 -15.06
C ALA A 73 1.52 12.62 -13.89
N TYR A 74 2.26 12.58 -12.78
CA TYR A 74 1.74 12.21 -11.47
C TYR A 74 1.50 13.49 -10.67
N ARG A 75 0.33 13.61 -10.03
CA ARG A 75 -0.07 14.81 -9.28
C ARG A 75 -1.06 14.49 -8.17
N TYR A 76 -1.19 15.41 -7.23
CA TYR A 76 -2.27 15.41 -6.24
C TYR A 76 -3.50 16.19 -6.75
N LEU A 77 -4.69 15.63 -6.53
CA LEU A 77 -5.99 16.20 -6.88
C LEU A 77 -6.77 16.53 -5.61
N ARG A 78 -7.56 17.61 -5.61
CA ARG A 78 -8.48 17.97 -4.49
C ARG A 78 -9.82 17.20 -4.52
N ARG A 79 -10.01 16.32 -5.50
CA ARG A 79 -11.24 15.57 -5.79
C ARG A 79 -10.86 14.22 -6.40
N GLN A 80 -11.75 13.24 -6.32
CA GLN A 80 -11.58 11.97 -7.00
C GLN A 80 -11.48 12.16 -8.52
N PRO A 81 -10.86 11.22 -9.26
CA PRO A 81 -11.10 11.07 -10.70
C PRO A 81 -12.62 10.98 -10.95
N GLY A 82 -13.17 11.82 -11.83
CA GLY A 82 -14.63 11.97 -12.02
C GLY A 82 -15.28 13.10 -11.20
N GLY A 83 -14.57 13.72 -10.26
CA GLY A 83 -14.99 14.98 -9.60
C GLY A 83 -15.71 14.84 -8.26
N ALA A 84 -16.00 13.62 -7.82
CA ALA A 84 -16.56 13.36 -6.49
C ALA A 84 -15.63 13.92 -5.37
N PRO A 85 -16.19 14.33 -4.21
CA PRO A 85 -15.39 14.73 -3.05
C PRO A 85 -14.56 13.55 -2.54
N LEU A 86 -13.44 13.84 -1.89
CA LEU A 86 -12.66 12.80 -1.20
C LEU A 86 -13.29 12.49 0.16
N PRO A 87 -13.44 11.21 0.54
CA PRO A 87 -13.81 10.87 1.91
C PRO A 87 -12.69 11.26 2.89
N PRO A 88 -13.00 11.53 4.17
CA PRO A 88 -11.97 11.80 5.17
C PRO A 88 -11.09 10.56 5.40
N ILE A 89 -9.84 10.77 5.81
CA ILE A 89 -9.00 9.67 6.29
C ILE A 89 -9.62 9.13 7.58
N PRO A 90 -9.89 7.81 7.70
CA PRO A 90 -10.39 7.22 8.94
C PRO A 90 -9.47 7.51 10.12
N GLU A 91 -10.03 7.91 11.26
CA GLU A 91 -9.28 8.30 12.47
C GLU A 91 -8.25 7.25 12.89
N PHE A 92 -8.58 5.96 12.76
CA PHE A 92 -7.65 4.88 13.07
C PHE A 92 -6.38 4.87 12.19
N TRP A 93 -6.46 5.30 10.94
CA TRP A 93 -5.27 5.39 10.08
C TRP A 93 -4.40 6.58 10.51
N VAL A 94 -5.03 7.64 11.02
CA VAL A 94 -4.36 8.80 11.62
C VAL A 94 -3.72 8.44 12.98
N GLU A 95 -4.37 7.64 13.82
CA GLU A 95 -3.78 7.06 15.04
C GLU A 95 -2.50 6.26 14.73
N LEU A 96 -2.53 5.41 13.69
CA LEU A 96 -1.36 4.64 13.25
C LEU A 96 -0.27 5.54 12.65
N TRP A 97 -0.65 6.60 11.92
CA TRP A 97 0.30 7.61 11.46
C TRP A 97 1.08 8.25 12.61
N HIS A 98 0.37 8.81 13.60
CA HIS A 98 1.00 9.44 14.77
C HIS A 98 1.91 8.44 15.51
N ARG A 99 1.46 7.18 15.66
CA ARG A 99 2.22 6.12 16.33
C ARG A 99 3.55 5.77 15.65
N TYR A 100 3.57 5.64 14.33
CA TYR A 100 4.77 5.14 13.61
C TYR A 100 5.66 6.23 13.02
N THR A 101 5.17 7.47 12.91
CA THR A 101 5.94 8.59 12.37
C THR A 101 6.39 9.60 13.43
N GLU A 102 5.83 9.53 14.63
CA GLU A 102 6.03 10.51 15.73
C GLU A 102 5.73 11.97 15.31
N ARG A 103 4.92 12.15 14.25
CA ARG A 103 4.48 13.46 13.74
C ARG A 103 3.18 13.89 14.40
N ASP A 104 3.13 15.11 14.95
CA ASP A 104 1.88 15.73 15.40
C ASP A 104 0.96 16.14 14.23
N GLU A 105 1.55 16.49 13.09
CA GLU A 105 0.80 16.85 11.88
C GLU A 105 0.19 15.60 11.24
N PRO A 106 -1.15 15.53 11.05
CA PRO A 106 -1.82 14.38 10.45
C PRO A 106 -1.54 14.31 8.93
N PRO A 107 -1.67 13.12 8.31
CA PRO A 107 -1.52 12.99 6.87
C PRO A 107 -2.66 13.72 6.15
N ASP A 108 -2.38 14.35 5.02
CA ASP A 108 -3.39 15.01 4.19
C ASP A 108 -3.88 14.13 3.02
N THR A 109 -3.22 13.00 2.79
CA THR A 109 -3.58 11.97 1.81
C THR A 109 -3.35 10.56 2.37
N ALA A 110 -4.29 9.66 2.08
CA ALA A 110 -4.14 8.21 2.24
C ALA A 110 -4.39 7.54 0.89
N LEU A 111 -3.33 7.07 0.23
CA LEU A 111 -3.40 6.33 -1.03
C LEU A 111 -3.66 4.84 -0.73
N VAL A 112 -4.83 4.34 -1.12
CA VAL A 112 -5.20 2.92 -0.98
C VAL A 112 -4.95 2.21 -2.31
N ASN A 113 -3.89 1.42 -2.36
CA ASN A 113 -3.55 0.59 -3.51
C ASN A 113 -4.18 -0.80 -3.39
N TRP A 114 -4.72 -1.33 -4.48
CA TRP A 114 -5.24 -2.70 -4.58
C TRP A 114 -4.62 -3.45 -5.75
N TYR A 115 -4.07 -4.62 -5.42
CA TYR A 115 -3.46 -5.59 -6.33
C TYR A 115 -4.41 -6.80 -6.34
N PRO A 116 -5.21 -6.97 -7.40
CA PRO A 116 -6.28 -7.95 -7.42
C PRO A 116 -5.73 -9.34 -7.79
N ALA A 117 -6.26 -10.40 -7.18
CA ALA A 117 -5.70 -11.75 -7.28
C ALA A 117 -5.83 -12.40 -8.68
N ASP A 118 -6.69 -11.86 -9.52
CA ASP A 118 -6.98 -12.27 -10.90
C ASP A 118 -6.09 -11.59 -11.95
N ASP A 119 -5.28 -10.60 -11.57
CA ASP A 119 -4.30 -9.93 -12.44
C ASP A 119 -2.88 -10.45 -12.10
N PRO A 120 -2.36 -11.50 -12.76
CA PRO A 120 -1.05 -12.08 -12.42
C PRO A 120 0.13 -11.14 -12.72
N ALA A 121 -0.12 -10.03 -13.41
CA ALA A 121 0.85 -8.96 -13.64
C ALA A 121 0.74 -7.82 -12.60
N ALA A 122 -0.08 -7.97 -11.56
CA ALA A 122 -0.24 -7.04 -10.45
C ALA A 122 1.09 -6.78 -9.71
N SER A 123 1.75 -5.70 -10.14
CA SER A 123 3.06 -5.26 -9.72
C SER A 123 3.15 -3.73 -9.80
N ILE A 124 4.17 -3.16 -9.18
CA ILE A 124 4.62 -1.80 -9.48
C ILE A 124 6.15 -1.80 -9.55
N GLY A 125 6.69 -1.32 -10.67
CA GLY A 125 8.14 -1.28 -10.90
C GLY A 125 8.88 -0.32 -9.98
N PHE A 126 10.20 -0.24 -10.10
CA PHE A 126 11.01 0.69 -9.31
C PHE A 126 10.57 2.15 -9.54
N HIS A 127 10.19 2.80 -8.46
CA HIS A 127 9.82 4.22 -8.41
C HIS A 127 10.23 4.79 -7.05
N ALA A 128 10.39 6.10 -6.97
CA ALA A 128 10.54 6.81 -5.71
C ALA A 128 9.40 7.85 -5.62
N ASP A 129 8.75 7.90 -4.46
CA ASP A 129 7.70 8.88 -4.18
C ASP A 129 8.33 10.27 -4.06
N ARG A 130 8.14 11.08 -5.09
CA ARG A 130 8.71 12.42 -5.26
C ARG A 130 7.61 13.46 -5.58
N THR A 131 6.35 13.10 -5.40
CA THR A 131 5.18 13.95 -5.71
C THR A 131 4.82 14.93 -4.60
N GLU A 132 5.37 14.74 -3.41
CA GLU A 132 5.08 15.54 -2.21
C GLU A 132 5.89 16.85 -2.25
N HIS A 133 5.35 17.91 -1.66
CA HIS A 133 6.02 19.21 -1.58
C HIS A 133 7.27 19.16 -0.71
N ASP A 134 7.17 18.53 0.46
CA ASP A 134 8.30 18.32 1.37
C ASP A 134 8.74 16.85 1.34
N LEU A 135 9.88 16.61 0.70
CA LEU A 135 10.48 15.29 0.57
C LEU A 135 11.27 14.84 1.82
N THR A 136 11.26 15.62 2.90
CA THR A 136 11.81 15.22 4.21
C THR A 136 10.78 14.54 5.11
N LEU A 137 9.48 14.65 4.80
CA LEU A 137 8.40 14.07 5.59
C LEU A 137 8.22 12.57 5.29
N PRO A 138 7.95 11.71 6.29
CA PRO A 138 7.91 10.26 6.12
C PRO A 138 6.78 9.75 5.21
N ILE A 139 6.93 8.52 4.72
CA ILE A 139 5.86 7.73 4.11
C ILE A 139 5.63 6.49 4.97
N LEU A 140 4.39 6.33 5.45
CA LEU A 140 3.95 5.15 6.19
C LEU A 140 3.08 4.27 5.31
N THR A 141 3.42 2.99 5.16
CA THR A 141 2.64 2.01 4.37
C THR A 141 2.21 0.82 5.23
N LEU A 142 0.91 0.65 5.39
CA LEU A 142 0.29 -0.48 6.08
C LEU A 142 -0.03 -1.57 5.04
N ASN A 143 0.43 -2.81 5.25
CA ASN A 143 0.29 -3.90 4.27
C ASN A 143 -0.74 -4.95 4.71
N LEU A 144 -1.66 -5.30 3.81
CA LEU A 144 -2.65 -6.35 3.98
C LEU A 144 -2.47 -7.36 2.83
N GLY A 145 -2.11 -8.60 3.15
CA GLY A 145 -1.67 -9.60 2.16
C GLY A 145 -0.16 -9.54 1.89
N ARG A 146 0.36 -10.57 1.23
CA ARG A 146 1.81 -10.84 1.11
C ARG A 146 2.36 -10.46 -0.27
N ALA A 147 3.58 -9.92 -0.32
CA ALA A 147 4.25 -9.61 -1.59
C ALA A 147 5.78 -9.60 -1.49
N ARG A 148 6.44 -9.76 -2.65
CA ARG A 148 7.88 -9.53 -2.82
C ARG A 148 8.12 -8.04 -3.01
N TRP A 149 8.83 -7.44 -2.07
CA TRP A 149 9.20 -6.03 -2.09
C TRP A 149 10.71 -5.87 -2.19
N ALA A 150 11.12 -4.86 -2.95
CA ALA A 150 12.51 -4.60 -3.26
C ALA A 150 12.81 -3.10 -3.18
N VAL A 151 14.03 -2.76 -2.76
CA VAL A 151 14.55 -1.39 -2.68
C VAL A 151 15.91 -1.30 -3.36
N ARG A 152 16.24 -0.12 -3.89
CA ARG A 152 17.58 0.24 -4.38
C ARG A 152 17.80 1.75 -4.20
N ARG A 153 19.06 2.17 -4.13
CA ARG A 153 19.42 3.58 -3.93
C ARG A 153 19.10 4.47 -5.12
N GLN A 154 19.25 3.94 -6.32
CA GLN A 154 18.97 4.58 -7.60
C GLN A 154 18.97 3.52 -8.71
N GLU A 155 18.61 3.91 -9.93
CA GLU A 155 18.79 3.05 -11.10
C GLU A 155 20.22 2.51 -11.25
N GLY A 156 20.34 1.21 -11.56
CA GLY A 156 21.61 0.50 -11.65
C GLY A 156 22.26 0.11 -10.30
N ALA A 157 21.78 0.61 -9.16
CA ALA A 157 22.31 0.22 -7.85
C ALA A 157 21.92 -1.24 -7.47
N PRO A 158 22.67 -1.89 -6.56
CA PRO A 158 22.29 -3.19 -6.01
C PRO A 158 20.87 -3.18 -5.44
N VAL A 159 20.13 -4.27 -5.67
CA VAL A 159 18.74 -4.40 -5.25
C VAL A 159 18.64 -5.29 -4.01
N SER A 160 18.23 -4.67 -2.90
CA SER A 160 17.87 -5.35 -1.66
C SER A 160 16.40 -5.79 -1.69
N ARG A 161 16.07 -6.92 -1.06
CA ARG A 161 14.72 -7.51 -1.10
C ARG A 161 14.35 -8.20 0.20
N CYS A 162 13.07 -8.14 0.56
CA CYS A 162 12.47 -9.03 1.57
C CYS A 162 11.06 -9.47 1.12
N THR A 163 10.33 -10.16 1.98
CA THR A 163 8.90 -10.44 1.80
C THR A 163 8.14 -9.52 2.75
N LEU A 164 7.15 -8.78 2.24
CA LEU A 164 6.19 -8.09 3.09
C LEU A 164 5.11 -9.10 3.47
N GLU A 165 4.97 -9.34 4.77
CA GLU A 165 3.98 -10.23 5.34
C GLU A 165 2.66 -9.49 5.66
N PRO A 166 1.53 -10.22 5.80
CA PRO A 166 0.28 -9.61 6.24
C PRO A 166 0.45 -8.90 7.59
N GLY A 167 0.09 -7.62 7.62
CA GLY A 167 0.26 -6.72 8.76
C GLY A 167 1.57 -5.93 8.76
N ALA A 168 2.52 -6.17 7.85
CA ALA A 168 3.79 -5.44 7.83
C ALA A 168 3.58 -3.91 7.72
N VAL A 169 4.27 -3.16 8.58
CA VAL A 169 4.29 -1.70 8.58
C VAL A 169 5.63 -1.25 8.00
N VAL A 170 5.60 -0.54 6.89
CA VAL A 170 6.82 -0.01 6.23
C VAL A 170 6.90 1.50 6.44
N LEU A 171 8.06 1.99 6.90
CA LEU A 171 8.34 3.41 7.09
C LEU A 171 9.53 3.85 6.23
N LEU A 172 9.28 4.67 5.20
CA LEU A 172 10.34 5.33 4.44
C LEU A 172 10.53 6.75 4.99
N ASP A 173 11.65 6.99 5.66
CA ASP A 173 11.93 8.24 6.37
C ASP A 173 13.43 8.58 6.34
N GLY A 174 13.78 9.85 6.53
CA GLY A 174 15.16 10.34 6.54
C GLY A 174 15.98 9.81 5.34
N PRO A 175 17.12 9.10 5.56
CA PRO A 175 17.93 8.54 4.48
C PRO A 175 17.21 7.50 3.59
N THR A 176 16.11 6.87 4.04
CA THR A 176 15.37 5.86 3.26
C THR A 176 14.21 6.46 2.46
N ARG A 177 13.78 7.68 2.78
CA ARG A 177 12.60 8.38 2.22
C ARG A 177 12.56 8.47 0.69
N LEU A 178 13.71 8.50 0.03
CA LEU A 178 13.84 8.66 -1.43
C LEU A 178 14.41 7.43 -2.16
N LEU A 179 14.48 6.29 -1.48
CA LEU A 179 14.88 5.03 -2.11
C LEU A 179 13.85 4.59 -3.15
N GLU A 180 14.36 4.09 -4.28
CA GLU A 180 13.52 3.49 -5.29
C GLU A 180 13.04 2.12 -4.82
N HIS A 181 11.74 1.92 -4.82
CA HIS A 181 11.10 0.72 -4.32
C HIS A 181 10.10 0.14 -5.31
N SER A 182 9.79 -1.16 -5.17
CA SER A 182 8.89 -1.88 -6.07
C SER A 182 8.15 -3.01 -5.36
N ILE A 183 6.95 -3.34 -5.86
CA ILE A 183 6.27 -4.60 -5.57
C ILE A 183 6.45 -5.47 -6.80
N GLU A 184 7.44 -6.37 -6.76
CA GLU A 184 7.84 -7.18 -7.92
C GLU A 184 6.77 -8.21 -8.29
N ARG A 185 6.16 -8.85 -7.27
CA ARG A 185 5.05 -9.79 -7.42
C ARG A 185 4.30 -9.97 -6.10
N LEU A 186 3.05 -10.41 -6.20
CA LEU A 186 2.33 -11.01 -5.08
C LEU A 186 2.92 -12.40 -4.78
N VAL A 187 2.76 -12.89 -3.55
CA VAL A 187 3.32 -14.17 -3.10
C VAL A 187 2.25 -14.93 -2.36
N ASP A 188 1.97 -16.17 -2.77
CA ASP A 188 0.98 -17.00 -2.09
C ASP A 188 1.54 -17.59 -0.78
N TYR A 189 0.65 -18.15 0.03
CA TYR A 189 1.02 -18.99 1.16
C TYR A 189 1.57 -20.35 0.68
N GLU A 190 0.96 -20.92 -0.36
CA GLU A 190 1.34 -22.25 -0.90
C GLU A 190 2.67 -22.22 -1.68
N ASP A 191 3.04 -21.09 -2.29
CA ASP A 191 4.33 -20.91 -2.99
C ASP A 191 5.55 -21.22 -2.09
N GLN A 192 5.43 -21.05 -0.76
CA GLN A 192 6.51 -21.39 0.19
C GLN A 192 6.72 -22.91 0.33
N LEU A 193 5.67 -23.71 0.14
CA LEU A 193 5.76 -25.17 0.21
C LEU A 193 6.35 -25.75 -1.09
N GLU A 194 5.92 -25.25 -2.25
CA GLU A 194 6.41 -25.72 -3.55
C GLU A 194 7.86 -25.33 -3.83
N LEU A 195 8.31 -24.16 -3.35
CA LEU A 195 9.71 -23.73 -3.50
C LEU A 195 10.70 -24.52 -2.63
N GLY A 196 10.22 -25.46 -1.78
CA GLY A 196 11.06 -26.22 -0.84
C GLY A 196 11.76 -25.34 0.22
N THR A 197 11.42 -24.05 0.27
CA THR A 197 11.98 -23.10 1.21
C THR A 197 11.23 -23.22 2.52
N ALA A 198 11.79 -24.00 3.45
CA ALA A 198 11.42 -23.88 4.85
C ALA A 198 11.41 -22.39 5.24
N PRO A 199 10.38 -21.89 5.95
CA PRO A 199 10.37 -20.51 6.40
C PRO A 199 11.68 -20.26 7.15
N PRO A 200 12.46 -19.22 6.80
CA PRO A 200 13.82 -19.09 7.29
C PRO A 200 13.80 -19.10 8.83
N PRO A 201 14.65 -19.89 9.50
CA PRO A 201 14.58 -20.14 10.96
C PRO A 201 14.99 -18.93 11.82
N ALA A 202 14.84 -17.72 11.29
CA ALA A 202 15.03 -16.43 11.92
C ALA A 202 14.01 -15.38 11.41
N HIS A 203 12.84 -15.81 10.92
CA HIS A 203 11.78 -14.90 10.48
C HIS A 203 11.12 -14.23 11.70
N PRO A 204 11.25 -12.90 11.90
CA PRO A 204 10.85 -12.25 13.15
C PRO A 204 9.33 -12.04 13.28
N PHE A 205 8.57 -12.40 12.25
CA PHE A 205 7.16 -12.08 12.11
C PHE A 205 6.28 -13.35 12.10
N VAL A 206 5.10 -13.23 12.71
CA VAL A 206 4.14 -14.33 12.81
C VAL A 206 3.54 -14.59 11.43
N PRO A 207 3.48 -15.86 10.96
CA PRO A 207 2.86 -16.21 9.68
C PRO A 207 1.34 -16.15 9.81
N TYR A 208 0.79 -14.94 9.84
CA TYR A 208 -0.66 -14.74 9.77
C TYR A 208 -1.16 -15.12 8.38
N PRO A 209 -2.31 -15.82 8.26
CA PRO A 209 -2.98 -15.97 6.97
C PRO A 209 -3.36 -14.57 6.44
N SER A 210 -3.37 -14.41 5.13
CA SER A 210 -3.83 -13.16 4.51
C SER A 210 -5.24 -12.81 4.98
N PRO A 211 -5.52 -11.56 5.42
CA PRO A 211 -6.86 -11.13 5.82
C PRO A 211 -7.78 -10.86 4.61
N LEU A 212 -7.28 -11.07 3.39
CA LEU A 212 -7.95 -10.80 2.12
C LEU A 212 -8.42 -12.09 1.44
N PRO A 213 -9.43 -12.03 0.55
CA PRO A 213 -9.91 -13.23 -0.14
C PRO A 213 -8.81 -13.85 -1.02
N ASN A 214 -8.93 -15.17 -1.21
CA ASN A 214 -8.14 -15.98 -2.12
C ASN A 214 -6.63 -16.04 -1.82
N GLY A 215 -6.15 -15.51 -0.69
CA GLY A 215 -4.74 -15.51 -0.28
C GLY A 215 -3.83 -14.57 -1.08
N ARG A 216 -4.06 -14.48 -2.39
CA ARG A 216 -3.22 -13.90 -3.44
C ARG A 216 -3.47 -12.43 -3.75
N SER A 217 -4.39 -11.75 -3.06
CA SER A 217 -4.59 -10.31 -3.23
C SER A 217 -3.78 -9.50 -2.21
N ARG A 218 -3.41 -8.26 -2.56
CA ARG A 218 -2.78 -7.30 -1.65
C ARG A 218 -3.49 -5.96 -1.66
N ILE A 219 -3.65 -5.38 -0.48
CA ILE A 219 -4.03 -3.98 -0.28
C ILE A 219 -2.88 -3.29 0.48
N SER A 220 -2.57 -2.05 0.13
CA SER A 220 -1.73 -1.21 0.98
C SER A 220 -2.33 0.17 1.18
N ILE A 221 -2.29 0.66 2.43
CA ILE A 221 -2.72 2.01 2.80
C ILE A 221 -1.44 2.83 3.00
N THR A 222 -1.19 3.78 2.11
CA THR A 222 0.02 4.61 2.10
C THR A 222 -0.34 6.04 2.53
N LEU A 223 0.07 6.41 3.73
CA LEU A 223 -0.20 7.69 4.37
C LEU A 223 0.98 8.63 4.13
N ARG A 224 0.68 9.88 3.74
CA ARG A 224 1.68 10.92 3.44
C ARG A 224 1.14 12.31 3.81
N ILE A 225 2.06 13.27 3.93
CA ILE A 225 1.74 14.71 3.82
C ILE A 225 2.23 15.16 2.43
N ALA A 226 1.29 15.48 1.55
CA ALA A 226 1.56 15.92 0.18
C ALA A 226 1.76 17.43 0.07
N GLY A 227 1.05 18.24 0.87
CA GLY A 227 1.22 19.69 0.93
C GLY A 227 0.43 20.43 -0.16
N ASP A 228 1.13 21.14 -1.07
CA ASP A 228 0.47 21.93 -2.12
C ASP A 228 0.24 21.11 -3.41
N PRO A 229 -1.02 20.86 -3.83
CA PRO A 229 -1.32 20.16 -5.09
C PRO A 229 -0.94 20.94 -6.36
N ALA A 230 -0.46 22.18 -6.26
CA ALA A 230 0.12 22.89 -7.40
C ALA A 230 1.37 22.17 -7.96
N GLN A 231 2.05 21.35 -7.15
CA GLN A 231 3.20 20.57 -7.57
C GLN A 231 2.76 19.31 -8.34
N ALA A 232 2.99 19.33 -9.65
CA ALA A 232 2.83 18.17 -10.53
C ALA A 232 4.19 17.69 -11.03
N LEU A 233 4.52 16.42 -10.81
CA LEU A 233 5.70 15.80 -11.41
C LEU A 233 5.44 15.59 -12.91
N ARG A 234 5.97 16.50 -13.72
CA ARG A 234 6.09 16.33 -15.16
C ARG A 234 7.31 15.47 -15.47
N VAL A 235 7.06 14.24 -15.90
CA VAL A 235 8.08 13.45 -16.59
C VAL A 235 7.98 13.79 -18.09
N PRO A 236 9.07 14.02 -18.83
CA PRO A 236 8.99 14.33 -20.25
C PRO A 236 8.34 13.17 -21.03
N GLY A 237 7.27 13.44 -21.75
CA GLY A 237 6.53 12.42 -22.52
C GLY A 237 5.96 12.99 -23.83
N PRO A 238 5.91 12.20 -24.91
CA PRO A 238 5.45 12.67 -26.22
C PRO A 238 3.93 12.61 -26.38
N GLY A 239 3.37 13.57 -27.15
CA GLY A 239 2.09 13.41 -27.84
C GLY A 239 0.79 13.66 -27.05
N ALA A 240 -0.18 14.31 -27.72
CA ALA A 240 -1.55 14.55 -27.23
C ALA A 240 -2.52 13.42 -27.74
N ARG A 241 -3.82 13.30 -27.39
CA ARG A 241 -4.81 14.07 -26.59
C ARG A 241 -6.05 13.18 -26.28
N ILE A 242 -6.83 13.49 -25.21
CA ILE A 242 -8.17 12.93 -24.81
C ILE A 242 -8.23 11.37 -24.60
N THR A 243 -9.27 10.67 -24.07
CA THR A 243 -10.68 10.98 -23.66
C THR A 243 -11.13 10.19 -22.38
N SER A 244 -12.44 10.15 -22.08
CA SER A 244 -13.22 9.32 -21.10
C SER A 244 -14.41 8.70 -21.88
N PRO A 245 -15.18 7.64 -21.46
CA PRO A 245 -15.48 7.17 -20.09
C PRO A 245 -15.67 5.63 -19.89
N ALA A 246 -16.35 5.27 -18.77
CA ALA A 246 -16.98 4.00 -18.36
C ALA A 246 -16.22 3.16 -17.31
N GLU A 247 -16.78 3.12 -16.09
CA GLU A 247 -16.42 2.17 -15.04
C GLU A 247 -17.08 0.81 -15.30
N VAL A 248 -16.36 -0.28 -15.01
CA VAL A 248 -16.90 -1.65 -15.05
C VAL A 248 -17.23 -2.08 -13.62
N PRO A 249 -18.46 -2.54 -13.32
CA PRO A 249 -18.83 -2.94 -11.97
C PRO A 249 -18.09 -4.21 -11.56
N LEU A 250 -17.46 -4.17 -10.40
CA LEU A 250 -17.00 -5.37 -9.68
C LEU A 250 -18.20 -5.94 -8.90
N SER A 251 -18.38 -7.26 -8.89
CA SER A 251 -19.43 -7.88 -8.09
C SER A 251 -19.11 -7.77 -6.60
N TRP A 252 -19.81 -6.85 -5.94
CA TRP A 252 -19.69 -6.56 -4.51
C TRP A 252 -19.92 -7.79 -3.62
N ASP A 253 -20.70 -8.77 -4.10
CA ASP A 253 -21.05 -10.04 -3.44
C ASP A 253 -19.82 -10.83 -2.92
N ALA A 254 -18.70 -10.77 -3.67
CA ALA A 254 -17.44 -11.41 -3.29
C ALA A 254 -16.77 -10.78 -2.05
N LEU A 255 -17.06 -9.51 -1.76
CA LEU A 255 -16.56 -8.79 -0.58
C LEU A 255 -17.57 -8.81 0.58
N GLU A 256 -18.86 -8.97 0.32
CA GLU A 256 -19.88 -9.03 1.38
C GLU A 256 -19.78 -10.31 2.21
N SER A 257 -19.64 -11.46 1.55
CA SER A 257 -19.43 -12.77 2.19
C SER A 257 -18.21 -12.79 3.15
N LEU A 258 -17.20 -11.97 2.85
CA LEU A 258 -15.93 -11.91 3.57
C LEU A 258 -16.08 -11.42 5.03
N SER A 259 -17.06 -10.57 5.31
CA SER A 259 -17.24 -9.95 6.63
C SER A 259 -17.60 -10.98 7.71
N ALA A 260 -18.49 -11.92 7.37
CA ALA A 260 -18.94 -12.96 8.28
C ALA A 260 -17.89 -14.06 8.46
N GLU A 261 -17.06 -14.32 7.45
CA GLU A 261 -16.00 -15.33 7.48
C GLU A 261 -14.88 -14.95 8.44
N VAL A 262 -14.30 -13.75 8.25
CA VAL A 262 -13.19 -13.26 9.09
C VAL A 262 -13.66 -13.04 10.54
N ALA A 263 -14.85 -12.45 10.74
CA ALA A 263 -15.40 -12.23 12.08
C ALA A 263 -15.75 -13.54 12.81
N ARG A 264 -16.08 -14.63 12.11
CA ARG A 264 -16.23 -15.96 12.74
C ARG A 264 -14.89 -16.59 13.10
N ARG A 265 -13.86 -16.44 12.25
CA ARG A 265 -12.54 -17.09 12.42
C ARG A 265 -11.74 -16.55 13.61
N PHE A 266 -12.02 -15.32 14.05
CA PHE A 266 -11.34 -14.67 15.18
C PHE A 266 -12.23 -14.42 16.41
N ARG A 267 -13.36 -15.12 16.56
CA ARG A 267 -14.04 -15.15 17.86
C ARG A 267 -13.15 -15.88 18.88
N PRO A 268 -12.97 -15.37 20.12
CA PRO A 268 -12.38 -16.17 21.18
C PRO A 268 -13.24 -17.42 21.37
N ARG A 269 -12.58 -18.59 21.45
CA ARG A 269 -13.26 -19.81 21.88
C ARG A 269 -13.57 -19.68 23.37
N SER A 270 -14.84 -19.91 23.72
CA SER A 270 -15.32 -20.12 25.09
C SER A 270 -14.70 -21.37 25.70
#